data_AF-A0A2N4YNU4-F1
#
_entry.id   AF-A0A2N4YNU4-F1
#
_cell.length_a   1.000
_cell.length_b   1.000
_cell.length_c   1.000
_cell.angle_alpha   90.00
_cell.angle_beta   90.00
_cell.angle_gamma   90.00
#
_symmetry.space_group_name_H-M   'P 1'
#
loop_
_entity.id
_entity.type
_entity.pdbx_description
1 polymer ?
#
loop_
_entity_poly.entity_id
_entity_poly.type
_entity_poly.pdbx_seq_one_letter_code
_entity_poly.pdbx_strand_id
1 'polypeptide(L)'
;VYNGVRLILGDLVPAFQGISQKLIPDSIPAVDCAVFFTFSPTAVVVGFISSFVGGLVGMLLLGGLGMALIIPGMVPHFFCGGTSGVFADKLGGKRGCIIASFIGGIFLAFLPAMLLPALGNLGFENSTFADFDFAVWGIIIGNAFTQFGQVTIYLICLVLLVALLAPFCFRHVR
;
A
#
# COMPACT_ATOMS: atom_id res chain seq x y z
N VAL A 1 4.05 11.19 17.52
CA VAL A 1 4.30 10.10 16.54
C VAL A 1 5.78 9.80 16.40
N TYR A 2 6.63 10.72 15.92
CA TYR A 2 8.06 10.47 15.64
C TYR A 2 8.86 9.87 16.81
N ASN A 3 8.69 10.39 18.03
CA ASN A 3 9.35 9.85 19.22
C ASN A 3 8.85 8.43 19.58
N GLY A 4 7.57 8.13 19.35
CA GLY A 4 7.00 6.80 19.58
C GLY A 4 7.49 5.78 18.54
N VAL A 5 7.56 6.17 17.26
CA VAL A 5 8.12 5.33 16.20
C VAL A 5 9.58 4.99 16.49
N ARG A 6 10.39 5.98 16.88
CA ARG A 6 11.80 5.73 17.24
C ARG A 6 11.97 4.84 18.46
N LEU A 7 11.10 5.00 19.47
CA LEU A 7 11.13 4.17 20.67
C LEU A 7 10.79 2.71 20.34
N ILE A 8 9.72 2.46 19.60
CA ILE A 8 9.32 1.10 19.20
C ILE A 8 10.38 0.46 18.30
N LEU A 9 10.95 1.19 17.34
CA LEU A 9 12.04 0.68 16.49
C LEU A 9 13.29 0.32 17.29
N GLY A 10 13.58 1.09 18.35
CA GLY A 10 14.70 0.84 19.24
C GLY A 10 14.63 -0.54 19.91
N ASP A 11 13.43 -1.00 20.24
CA ASP A 11 13.21 -2.31 20.85
C ASP A 11 12.95 -3.42 19.82
N LEU A 12 12.25 -3.10 18.73
CA LEU A 12 11.79 -4.06 17.72
C LEU A 12 12.93 -4.53 16.82
N VAL A 13 13.87 -3.65 16.44
CA VAL A 13 15.01 -4.04 15.59
C VAL A 13 15.92 -5.06 16.29
N PRO A 14 16.37 -4.87 17.55
CA PRO A 14 17.13 -5.89 18.28
C PRO A 14 16.35 -7.20 18.49
N ALA A 15 15.04 -7.12 18.77
CA ALA A 15 14.21 -8.32 18.92
C ALA A 15 14.17 -9.16 17.63
N PHE A 16 14.02 -8.51 16.47
CA PHE A 16 14.05 -9.19 15.18
C PHE A 16 15.43 -9.71 14.80
N GLN A 17 16.52 -9.05 15.22
CA GLN A 17 17.87 -9.61 15.06
C GLN A 17 18.01 -10.94 15.80
N GLY A 18 17.43 -11.07 17.01
CA GLY A 18 17.40 -12.34 17.74
C GLY A 18 16.65 -13.45 17.01
N ILE A 19 15.51 -13.13 16.38
CA ILE A 19 14.75 -14.07 15.54
C ILE A 19 15.53 -14.44 14.28
N SER A 20 16.14 -13.45 13.61
CA SER A 20 16.92 -13.66 12.39
C SER A 20 18.12 -14.57 12.65
N GLN A 21 18.80 -14.41 13.79
CA GLN A 21 19.96 -15.24 14.15
C GLN A 21 19.61 -16.69 14.55
N LYS A 22 18.40 -16.94 15.09
CA LYS A 22 18.04 -18.26 15.65
C LYS A 22 17.01 -19.04 14.84
N LEU A 23 16.02 -18.37 14.26
CA LEU A 23 14.85 -19.02 13.65
C LEU A 23 14.85 -18.90 12.13
N ILE A 24 15.07 -17.69 11.60
CA ILE A 24 15.03 -17.42 10.16
C ILE A 24 16.27 -16.62 9.74
N PRO A 25 17.41 -17.31 9.48
CA PRO A 25 18.63 -16.69 8.98
C PRO A 25 18.35 -15.74 7.81
N ASP A 26 19.00 -14.57 7.84
CA ASP A 26 18.96 -13.52 6.82
C ASP A 26 17.59 -12.86 6.60
N SER A 27 16.63 -13.06 7.52
CA SER A 27 15.34 -12.39 7.45
C SER A 27 15.45 -10.89 7.72
N ILE A 28 14.72 -10.08 6.93
CA ILE A 28 14.60 -8.63 7.09
C ILE A 28 13.17 -8.32 7.56
N PRO A 29 12.98 -7.64 8.70
CA PRO A 29 11.64 -7.31 9.19
C PRO A 29 10.97 -6.26 8.31
N ALA A 30 9.76 -6.56 7.83
CA ALA A 30 8.87 -5.57 7.25
C ALA A 30 8.11 -4.85 8.37
N VAL A 31 8.23 -3.52 8.44
CA VAL A 31 7.59 -2.65 9.43
C VAL A 31 6.73 -1.60 8.73
N ASP A 32 5.88 -0.91 9.50
CA ASP A 32 4.97 0.11 8.98
C ASP A 32 5.71 1.22 8.20
N CYS A 33 5.10 1.70 7.12
CA CYS A 33 5.62 2.77 6.28
C CYS A 33 5.94 4.07 7.06
N ALA A 34 5.25 4.33 8.18
CA ALA A 34 5.45 5.50 9.02
C ALA A 34 6.85 5.55 9.68
N VAL A 35 7.57 4.44 9.69
CA VAL A 35 8.99 4.38 10.06
C VAL A 35 9.81 5.36 9.22
N PHE A 36 9.47 5.48 7.93
CA PHE A 36 10.17 6.36 7.01
C PHE A 36 9.90 7.85 7.26
N PHE A 37 8.83 8.20 7.99
CA PHE A 37 8.43 9.59 8.21
C PHE A 37 9.43 10.36 9.07
N THR A 38 10.22 9.64 9.87
CA THR A 38 11.27 10.24 10.70
C THR A 38 12.50 10.68 9.89
N PHE A 39 12.67 10.21 8.64
CA PHE A 39 13.83 10.53 7.81
C PHE A 39 13.64 11.79 6.95
N SER A 40 12.40 12.10 6.52
CA SER A 40 12.09 13.37 5.84
C SER A 40 10.71 13.91 6.27
N PRO A 41 10.59 14.49 7.48
CA PRO A 41 9.31 14.96 8.01
C PRO A 41 8.64 16.03 7.14
N THR A 42 9.43 16.89 6.49
CA THR A 42 8.91 17.92 5.57
C THR A 42 8.30 17.28 4.32
N ALA A 43 8.92 16.24 3.76
CA ALA A 43 8.39 15.54 2.61
C ALA A 43 7.09 14.79 2.93
N VAL A 44 6.92 14.29 4.16
CA VAL A 44 5.66 13.67 4.60
C VAL A 44 4.50 14.66 4.51
N VAL A 45 4.69 15.87 5.03
CA VAL A 45 3.64 16.89 5.04
C VAL A 45 3.34 17.39 3.62
N VAL A 46 4.37 17.65 2.82
CA VAL A 46 4.19 18.06 1.42
C VAL A 46 3.51 16.96 0.60
N GLY A 47 3.93 15.71 0.79
CA GLY A 47 3.34 14.54 0.14
C GLY A 47 1.87 14.35 0.52
N PHE A 48 1.54 14.45 1.81
CA PHE A 48 0.16 14.41 2.30
C PHE A 48 -0.71 15.50 1.65
N ILE A 49 -0.29 16.77 1.69
CA ILE A 49 -1.08 17.88 1.14
C ILE A 49 -1.25 17.69 -0.37
N SER A 50 -0.18 17.36 -1.08
CA SER A 50 -0.21 17.14 -2.53
C SER A 50 -1.11 15.97 -2.91
N SER A 51 -1.04 14.87 -2.16
CA SER A 51 -1.92 13.70 -2.33
C SER A 51 -3.37 14.02 -2.03
N PHE A 52 -3.66 14.77 -0.97
CA PHE A 52 -5.02 15.16 -0.63
C PHE A 52 -5.64 16.06 -1.69
N VAL A 53 -4.88 17.02 -2.23
CA VAL A 53 -5.31 17.85 -3.38
C VAL A 53 -5.54 16.97 -4.61
N GLY A 54 -4.65 16.01 -4.89
CA GLY A 54 -4.85 15.02 -5.95
C GLY A 54 -6.13 14.18 -5.76
N GLY A 55 -6.44 13.80 -4.53
CA GLY A 55 -7.67 13.09 -4.16
C GLY A 55 -8.92 13.94 -4.39
N LEU A 56 -8.89 15.23 -4.02
CA LEU A 56 -10.01 16.15 -4.30
C LEU A 56 -10.23 16.34 -5.80
N VAL A 57 -9.16 16.51 -6.57
CA VAL A 57 -9.24 16.56 -8.04
C VAL A 57 -9.80 15.25 -8.58
N GLY A 58 -9.30 14.11 -8.10
CA GLY A 58 -9.78 12.78 -8.47
C GLY A 58 -11.27 12.61 -8.19
N MET A 59 -11.73 13.01 -7.00
CA MET A 59 -13.15 12.97 -6.61
C MET A 59 -14.02 13.79 -7.58
N LEU A 60 -13.62 15.02 -7.90
CA LEU A 60 -14.36 15.85 -8.85
C LEU A 60 -14.41 15.23 -10.25
N LEU A 61 -13.30 14.64 -10.71
CA LEU A 61 -13.25 13.92 -11.98
C LEU A 61 -14.17 12.70 -11.99
N LEU A 62 -14.18 11.89 -10.92
CA LEU A 62 -15.09 10.76 -10.77
C LEU A 62 -16.56 11.21 -10.83
N GLY A 63 -16.90 12.29 -10.13
CA GLY A 63 -18.23 12.89 -10.16
C GLY A 63 -18.64 13.35 -11.56
N GLY A 64 -17.74 13.99 -12.30
CA GLY A 64 -17.97 14.40 -13.69
C GLY A 64 -18.12 13.23 -14.66
N LEU A 65 -17.49 12.09 -14.38
CA LEU A 65 -17.58 10.86 -15.16
C LEU A 65 -18.79 9.99 -14.77
N GLY A 66 -19.57 10.38 -13.76
CA GLY A 66 -20.72 9.60 -13.26
C GLY A 66 -20.34 8.30 -12.56
N MET A 67 -19.08 8.19 -12.10
CA MET A 67 -18.59 7.03 -11.35
C MET A 67 -18.89 7.16 -9.85
N ALA A 68 -18.64 6.09 -9.10
CA ALA A 68 -18.74 6.12 -7.65
C ALA A 68 -17.84 7.22 -7.06
N LEU A 69 -18.44 8.11 -6.27
CA LEU A 69 -17.74 9.26 -5.69
C LEU A 69 -16.95 8.84 -4.46
N ILE A 70 -15.62 8.83 -4.57
CA ILE A 70 -14.72 8.52 -3.44
C ILE A 70 -14.34 9.81 -2.73
N ILE A 71 -14.74 9.92 -1.46
CA ILE A 71 -14.40 11.06 -0.60
C ILE A 71 -12.96 10.88 -0.08
N PRO A 72 -12.05 11.85 -0.29
CA PRO A 72 -10.67 11.75 0.17
C PRO A 72 -10.55 11.59 1.68
N GLY A 73 -10.06 10.42 2.13
CA GLY A 73 -9.82 10.13 3.54
C GLY A 73 -8.48 10.68 4.03
N MET A 74 -8.45 11.27 5.22
CA MET A 74 -7.22 11.85 5.78
C MET A 74 -6.12 10.81 6.01
N VAL A 75 -6.50 9.62 6.50
CA VAL A 75 -5.57 8.52 6.80
C VAL A 75 -4.84 8.03 5.54
N PRO A 76 -5.51 7.54 4.48
CA PRO A 76 -4.81 7.02 3.30
C PRO A 76 -3.96 8.09 2.61
N HIS A 77 -4.45 9.32 2.49
CA HIS A 77 -3.64 10.41 1.93
C HIS A 77 -2.42 10.76 2.81
N PHE A 78 -2.53 10.65 4.13
CA PHE A 78 -1.39 10.87 5.02
C PHE A 78 -0.37 9.74 4.94
N PHE A 79 -0.81 8.48 4.99
CA PHE A 79 0.09 7.33 4.99
C PHE A 79 0.67 7.05 3.59
N CYS A 80 -0.18 6.84 2.58
CA CYS A 80 0.27 6.60 1.21
C CYS A 80 0.91 7.85 0.57
N GLY A 81 0.28 9.02 0.75
CA GLY A 81 0.83 10.30 0.25
C GLY A 81 2.11 10.72 0.97
N GLY A 82 2.18 10.54 2.29
CA GLY A 82 3.40 10.80 3.05
C GLY A 82 4.55 9.87 2.69
N THR A 83 4.26 8.58 2.51
CA THR A 83 5.26 7.58 2.10
C THR A 83 5.79 7.87 0.70
N SER A 84 4.90 8.06 -0.28
CA SER A 84 5.30 8.42 -1.64
C SER A 84 6.08 9.73 -1.67
N GLY A 85 5.70 10.71 -0.86
CA GLY A 85 6.43 11.97 -0.68
C GLY A 85 7.86 11.77 -0.20
N VAL A 86 8.09 10.94 0.83
CA VAL A 86 9.44 10.66 1.37
C VAL A 86 10.34 10.01 0.33
N PHE A 87 9.84 8.98 -0.37
CA PHE A 87 10.64 8.29 -1.39
C PHE A 87 10.89 9.16 -2.63
N ALA A 88 9.87 9.90 -3.08
CA ALA A 88 10.00 10.77 -4.25
C ALA A 88 10.84 12.02 -3.98
N ASP A 89 10.87 12.52 -2.74
CA ASP A 89 11.82 13.57 -2.32
C ASP A 89 13.27 13.08 -2.42
N LYS A 90 13.53 11.82 -2.04
CA LYS A 90 14.87 11.25 -2.17
C LYS A 90 15.33 11.09 -3.63
N LEU A 91 14.41 10.76 -4.54
CA LEU A 91 14.71 10.51 -5.96
C LEU A 91 14.68 11.78 -6.83
N GLY A 92 13.75 12.70 -6.57
CA GLY A 92 13.45 13.86 -7.42
C GLY A 92 13.30 15.18 -6.67
N GLY A 93 13.67 15.22 -5.39
CA GLY A 93 13.55 16.39 -4.53
C GLY A 93 12.12 16.89 -4.39
N LYS A 94 11.98 18.20 -4.12
CA LYS A 94 10.69 18.86 -3.90
C LYS A 94 9.70 18.66 -5.05
N ARG A 95 10.17 18.71 -6.31
CA ARG A 95 9.31 18.54 -7.49
C ARG A 95 8.84 17.09 -7.61
N GLY A 96 9.74 16.12 -7.41
CA GLY A 96 9.39 14.70 -7.37
C GLY A 96 8.36 14.40 -6.29
N CYS A 97 8.57 14.90 -5.08
CA CYS A 97 7.65 14.77 -3.95
C CYS A 97 6.23 15.23 -4.28
N ILE A 98 6.08 16.44 -4.82
CA ILE A 98 4.76 17.01 -5.18
C ILE A 98 4.10 16.17 -6.28
N ILE A 99 4.79 15.95 -7.40
CA ILE A 99 4.20 15.29 -8.58
C ILE A 99 3.81 13.85 -8.26
N ALA A 100 4.71 13.07 -7.64
CA ALA A 100 4.44 11.68 -7.32
C ALA A 100 3.28 11.53 -6.33
N SER A 101 3.26 12.36 -5.28
CA SER A 101 2.20 12.30 -4.27
C SER A 101 0.85 12.77 -4.84
N PHE A 102 0.84 13.77 -5.73
CA PHE A 102 -0.38 14.25 -6.40
C PHE A 102 -0.99 13.16 -7.31
N ILE A 103 -0.17 12.54 -8.15
CA ILE A 103 -0.59 11.42 -9.02
C ILE A 103 -1.08 10.25 -8.15
N GLY A 104 -0.36 9.92 -7.08
CA GLY A 104 -0.80 8.93 -6.10
C GLY A 104 -2.16 9.28 -5.48
N GLY A 105 -2.39 10.56 -5.18
CA GLY A 105 -3.68 11.06 -4.70
C GLY A 105 -4.83 10.85 -5.68
N ILE A 106 -4.60 11.07 -6.97
CA ILE A 106 -5.60 10.78 -8.02
C ILE A 106 -5.89 9.28 -8.05
N PHE A 107 -4.86 8.44 -8.00
CA PHE A 107 -5.06 6.98 -7.98
C PHE A 107 -5.82 6.50 -6.74
N LEU A 108 -5.62 7.13 -5.59
CA LEU A 108 -6.38 6.87 -4.37
C LEU A 108 -7.87 7.24 -4.47
N ALA A 109 -8.29 7.99 -5.50
CA ALA A 109 -9.70 8.16 -5.83
C ALA A 109 -10.18 7.10 -6.84
N PHE A 110 -9.46 6.93 -7.94
CA PHE A 110 -9.90 6.07 -9.05
C PHE A 110 -9.85 4.58 -8.73
N LEU A 111 -8.78 4.09 -8.11
CA LEU A 111 -8.62 2.66 -7.86
C LEU A 111 -9.67 2.13 -6.87
N PRO A 112 -9.97 2.79 -5.74
CA PRO A 112 -11.03 2.31 -4.86
C PRO A 112 -12.41 2.35 -5.52
N ALA A 113 -12.68 3.32 -6.41
CA ALA A 113 -13.91 3.37 -7.19
C ALA A 113 -14.04 2.17 -8.14
N MET A 114 -12.95 1.79 -8.81
CA MET A 114 -12.89 0.62 -9.70
C MET A 114 -12.94 -0.71 -8.94
N LEU A 115 -12.53 -0.73 -7.68
CA LEU A 115 -12.53 -1.91 -6.81
C LEU A 115 -13.92 -2.22 -6.24
N LEU A 116 -14.79 -1.21 -6.06
CA LEU A 116 -16.11 -1.37 -5.44
C LEU A 116 -16.96 -2.53 -5.97
N PRO A 117 -17.04 -2.80 -7.29
CA PRO A 117 -17.83 -3.93 -7.79
C PRO A 117 -17.33 -5.29 -7.28
N ALA A 118 -16.02 -5.46 -7.15
CA ALA A 118 -15.44 -6.69 -6.63
C ALA A 118 -15.75 -6.88 -5.13
N LEU A 119 -15.72 -5.80 -4.36
CA LEU A 119 -16.04 -5.81 -2.93
C LEU A 119 -17.54 -5.96 -2.65
N GLY A 120 -18.40 -5.35 -3.48
CA GLY A 120 -19.85 -5.50 -3.37
C GLY A 120 -20.30 -6.95 -3.52
N ASN A 121 -19.69 -7.70 -4.45
CA ASN A 121 -19.95 -9.15 -4.60
C ASN A 121 -19.53 -9.99 -3.39
N LEU A 122 -18.70 -9.45 -2.49
CA LEU A 122 -18.26 -10.08 -1.25
C LEU A 122 -19.08 -9.62 -0.02
N GLY A 123 -20.09 -8.78 -0.21
CA GLY A 123 -20.92 -8.23 0.87
C GLY A 123 -20.41 -6.93 1.49
N PHE A 124 -19.35 -6.33 0.93
CA PHE A 124 -18.83 -5.03 1.35
C PHE A 124 -19.38 -3.91 0.47
N GLU A 125 -20.70 -3.74 0.47
CA GLU A 125 -21.36 -2.70 -0.31
C GLU A 125 -20.96 -1.30 0.17
N ASN A 126 -20.61 -0.42 -0.79
CA ASN A 126 -20.20 0.97 -0.54
C ASN A 126 -19.01 1.16 0.41
N SER A 127 -18.27 0.09 0.71
CA SER A 127 -17.04 0.13 1.50
C SER A 127 -15.87 -0.29 0.62
N THR A 128 -14.77 0.44 0.73
CA THR A 128 -13.55 0.17 -0.04
C THR A 128 -12.32 0.48 0.79
N PHE A 129 -11.18 -0.01 0.32
CA PHE A 129 -9.89 0.21 0.94
C PHE A 129 -9.11 1.22 0.11
N ALA A 130 -8.33 2.06 0.80
CA ALA A 130 -7.65 3.19 0.21
C ALA A 130 -6.12 3.03 0.24
N ASP A 131 -5.66 1.82 -0.08
CA ASP A 131 -4.25 1.51 -0.31
C ASP A 131 -4.04 1.15 -1.78
N PHE A 132 -2.99 1.72 -2.39
CA PHE A 132 -2.76 1.61 -3.83
C PHE A 132 -2.57 0.15 -4.26
N ASP A 133 -1.71 -0.57 -3.56
CA ASP A 133 -1.39 -1.97 -3.83
C ASP A 133 -2.59 -2.90 -3.59
N PHE A 134 -3.32 -2.70 -2.49
CA PHE A 134 -4.54 -3.44 -2.21
C PHE A 134 -5.57 -3.24 -3.32
N ALA A 135 -5.78 -2.00 -3.78
CA ALA A 135 -6.75 -1.73 -4.82
C ALA A 135 -6.34 -2.31 -6.18
N VAL A 136 -5.06 -2.21 -6.57
CA VAL A 136 -4.55 -2.83 -7.80
C VAL A 136 -4.72 -4.35 -7.76
N TRP A 137 -4.25 -5.00 -6.70
CA TRP A 137 -4.37 -6.46 -6.58
C TRP A 137 -5.83 -6.90 -6.45
N GLY A 138 -6.65 -6.16 -5.70
CA GLY A 138 -8.07 -6.42 -5.55
C GLY A 138 -8.82 -6.34 -6.89
N ILE A 139 -8.52 -5.37 -7.75
CA ILE A 139 -9.12 -5.26 -9.09
C ILE A 139 -8.67 -6.44 -9.96
N ILE A 140 -7.37 -6.76 -9.97
CA ILE A 140 -6.84 -7.85 -10.79
C ILE A 140 -7.45 -9.19 -10.37
N ILE A 141 -7.44 -9.50 -9.07
CA ILE A 141 -7.96 -10.75 -8.53
C ILE A 141 -9.48 -10.80 -8.66
N GLY A 142 -10.18 -9.69 -8.40
CA GLY A 142 -11.62 -9.58 -8.57
C GLY A 142 -12.07 -9.85 -10.01
N ASN A 143 -11.40 -9.24 -10.99
CA ASN A 143 -11.69 -9.48 -12.40
C ASN A 143 -11.30 -10.90 -12.86
N ALA A 144 -10.20 -11.45 -12.34
CA ALA A 144 -9.83 -12.83 -12.64
C ALA A 144 -10.83 -13.83 -12.00
N PHE A 145 -11.42 -13.50 -10.86
CA PHE A 145 -12.48 -14.30 -10.23
C PHE A 145 -13.79 -14.24 -11.03
N THR A 146 -14.18 -13.08 -11.57
CA THR A 146 -15.40 -13.00 -12.40
C THR A 146 -15.28 -13.78 -13.71
N GLN A 147 -14.07 -13.93 -14.25
CA GLN A 147 -13.84 -14.70 -15.50
C GLN A 147 -13.66 -16.21 -15.29
N PHE A 148 -12.90 -16.64 -14.28
CA PHE A 148 -12.54 -18.06 -14.09
C PHE A 148 -13.06 -18.67 -12.79
N GLY A 149 -13.83 -17.92 -12.00
CA GLY A 149 -14.44 -18.38 -10.76
C GLY A 149 -13.42 -18.79 -9.69
N GLN A 150 -13.78 -19.81 -8.92
CA GLN A 150 -12.98 -20.32 -7.79
C GLN A 150 -11.60 -20.85 -8.21
N VAL A 151 -11.42 -21.25 -9.48
CA VAL A 151 -10.16 -21.78 -10.00
C VAL A 151 -9.03 -20.74 -9.86
N THR A 152 -9.32 -19.45 -10.10
CA THR A 152 -8.36 -18.36 -9.90
C THR A 152 -7.82 -18.32 -8.48
N ILE A 153 -8.71 -18.42 -7.49
CA ILE A 153 -8.32 -18.34 -6.07
C ILE A 153 -7.42 -19.53 -5.72
N TYR A 154 -7.81 -20.75 -6.11
CA TYR A 154 -7.01 -21.94 -5.84
C TYR A 154 -5.62 -21.88 -6.50
N LEU A 155 -5.52 -21.36 -7.73
CA LEU A 155 -4.24 -21.16 -8.40
C LEU A 155 -3.37 -20.13 -7.68
N ILE A 156 -3.93 -18.99 -7.27
CA ILE A 156 -3.17 -17.98 -6.51
C ILE A 156 -2.67 -18.56 -5.18
N CYS A 157 -3.53 -19.26 -4.44
CA CYS A 157 -3.14 -19.93 -3.19
C CYS A 157 -2.04 -20.97 -3.43
N LEU A 158 -2.13 -21.77 -4.50
CA LEU A 158 -1.11 -22.75 -4.85
C LEU A 158 0.22 -22.07 -5.19
N VAL A 159 0.20 -21.01 -6.00
CA VAL A 159 1.41 -20.26 -6.38
C VAL A 159 2.06 -19.63 -5.15
N LEU A 160 1.29 -19.00 -4.26
CA LEU A 160 1.81 -18.42 -3.03
C LEU A 160 2.39 -19.50 -2.10
N LEU A 161 1.72 -20.65 -1.98
CA LEU A 161 2.21 -21.77 -1.17
C LEU A 161 3.51 -22.34 -1.73
N VAL A 162 3.60 -22.53 -3.06
CA VAL A 162 4.83 -22.96 -3.72
C VAL A 162 5.94 -21.93 -3.55
N ALA A 163 5.66 -20.64 -3.72
CA ALA A 163 6.63 -19.57 -3.51
C ALA A 163 7.15 -19.52 -2.07
N LEU A 164 6.30 -19.82 -1.08
CA LEU A 164 6.66 -19.83 0.33
C LEU A 164 7.44 -21.10 0.73
N LEU A 165 7.12 -22.25 0.13
CA LEU A 165 7.75 -23.54 0.43
C LEU A 165 9.01 -23.82 -0.40
N ALA A 166 9.11 -23.28 -1.62
CA ALA A 166 10.26 -23.51 -2.50
C ALA A 166 11.61 -23.17 -1.82
N PRO A 167 11.77 -22.03 -1.13
CA PRO A 167 13.00 -21.72 -0.39
C PRO A 167 13.32 -22.74 0.72
N PHE A 168 12.30 -23.39 1.29
CA PHE A 168 12.47 -24.40 2.33
C PHE A 168 13.01 -25.72 1.76
N CYS A 169 12.55 -26.12 0.56
CA CYS A 169 13.03 -27.31 -0.13
C CYS A 169 14.49 -27.17 -0.62
N PHE A 170 14.91 -25.97 -1.03
CA PHE A 170 16.27 -25.73 -1.51
C PHE A 170 17.28 -25.42 -0.39
N ARG A 171 16.83 -25.31 0.87
CA ARG A 171 17.70 -25.01 2.02
C ARG A 171 18.66 -26.14 2.40
N HIS A 172 18.45 -27.36 1.92
CA HIS A 172 19.34 -28.51 2.17
C HIS A 172 20.49 -28.65 1.14
N VAL A 173 20.58 -27.78 0.14
CA VAL A 173 21.57 -27.88 -0.97
C VAL A 173 22.68 -26.81 -0.87
N ARG A 174 22.80 -26.11 0.26
CA ARG A 174 23.92 -25.20 0.54
C ARG A 174 24.53 -25.46 1.92
#